data_AF-A0A1H3Y0V4-F1
#
_entry.id   AF-A0A1H3Y0V4-F1
#
_cell.length_a   1.000
_cell.length_b   1.000
_cell.length_c   1.000
_cell.angle_alpha   90.00
_cell.angle_beta   90.00
_cell.angle_gamma   90.00
#
_symmetry.space_group_name_H-M   'P 1'
#
loop_
_entity.id
_entity.type
_entity.pdbx_description
1 polymer ?
#
loop_
_entity_poly.entity_id
_entity_poly.type
_entity_poly.pdbx_seq_one_letter_code
_entity_poly.pdbx_strand_id
1 'polypeptide(L)'
;MKKVYRIMAVALAALFMTIMIPAANVQADEAADLAAQQEQLAAANYLLYTQILEANEQELARQQEAVAQAAEQAAKAAATPAASYSWRGPVLTAYHGSVYGPSGKEVYYNMNMSGVVSALRRKGYSGNYWVRNDGVKMFGSYIMVAANYGVHPYGSIVQTSLGAAIVCDTGTFARSYPNCLDIATSW
;
A
#
# COMPACT_ATOMS: atom_id res chain seq x y z
N MET A 1 48.46 5.76 96.22
CA MET A 1 47.82 6.03 94.91
C MET A 1 48.40 5.15 93.79
N LYS A 2 48.37 3.80 93.91
CA LYS A 2 49.00 2.85 92.95
C LYS A 2 48.10 1.68 92.50
N LYS A 3 46.78 1.73 92.73
CA LYS A 3 45.87 0.60 92.43
C LYS A 3 44.71 0.86 91.46
N VAL A 4 44.55 2.07 90.93
CA VAL A 4 43.39 2.42 90.07
C VAL A 4 43.65 2.19 88.56
N TYR A 5 44.90 2.08 88.12
CA TYR A 5 45.24 2.03 86.69
C TYR A 5 45.18 0.65 86.02
N ARG A 6 44.96 -0.45 86.77
CA ARG A 6 44.94 -1.81 86.19
C ARG A 6 43.56 -2.30 85.74
N ILE A 7 42.47 -1.64 86.14
CA ILE A 7 41.11 -2.06 85.76
C ILE A 7 40.66 -1.39 84.46
N MET A 8 41.21 -0.21 84.12
CA MET A 8 40.85 0.53 82.89
C MET A 8 41.46 -0.05 81.60
N ALA A 9 42.47 -0.92 81.70
CA ALA A 9 43.18 -1.45 80.52
C ALA A 9 42.49 -2.67 79.87
N VAL A 10 41.58 -3.36 80.58
CA VAL A 10 40.89 -4.55 80.05
C VAL A 10 39.53 -4.20 79.42
N ALA A 11 38.89 -3.11 79.85
CA ALA A 11 37.60 -2.68 79.30
C ALA A 11 37.70 -1.98 77.92
N LEU A 12 38.87 -1.46 77.55
CA LEU A 12 39.03 -0.69 76.31
C LEU A 12 39.38 -1.56 75.08
N ALA A 13 39.89 -2.78 75.29
CA ALA A 13 40.27 -3.67 74.19
C ALA A 13 39.09 -4.48 73.63
N ALA A 14 38.04 -4.73 74.42
CA ALA A 14 36.86 -5.46 73.95
C ALA A 14 35.79 -4.56 73.28
N LEU A 15 35.86 -3.23 73.49
CA LEU A 15 34.91 -2.29 72.87
C LEU A 15 35.35 -1.81 71.49
N PHE A 16 36.62 -2.01 71.12
CA PHE A 16 37.16 -1.57 69.84
C PHE A 16 37.20 -2.64 68.74
N MET A 17 36.77 -3.87 69.04
CA MET A 17 36.76 -4.97 68.05
C MET A 17 35.40 -5.21 67.39
N THR A 18 34.39 -4.38 67.69
CA THR A 18 33.03 -4.51 67.14
C THR A 18 32.58 -3.31 66.28
N ILE A 19 33.39 -2.25 66.15
CA ILE A 19 32.95 -1.01 65.46
C ILE A 19 33.68 -0.76 64.12
N MET A 20 34.67 -1.59 63.75
CA MET A 20 35.38 -1.48 62.47
C MET A 20 34.95 -2.54 61.45
N ILE A 21 33.64 -2.68 61.18
CA ILE A 21 33.15 -3.54 60.08
C ILE A 21 32.33 -2.84 58.98
N PRO A 22 31.72 -1.63 59.08
CA PRO A 22 30.73 -1.28 58.04
C PRO A 22 31.30 -0.65 56.76
N ALA A 23 32.47 0.00 56.75
CA ALA A 23 32.83 0.82 55.58
C ALA A 23 33.26 0.02 54.34
N ALA A 24 34.08 -1.04 54.50
CA ALA A 24 34.53 -1.86 53.37
C ALA A 24 33.42 -2.78 52.83
N ASN A 25 32.50 -3.22 53.68
CA ASN A 25 31.41 -4.12 53.29
C ASN A 25 30.26 -3.38 52.59
N VAL A 26 29.92 -2.15 53.01
CA VAL A 26 28.85 -1.36 52.36
C VAL A 26 29.21 -0.98 50.92
N GLN A 27 30.46 -0.59 50.67
CA GLN A 27 30.92 -0.26 49.31
C GLN A 27 31.03 -1.49 48.38
N ALA A 28 31.29 -2.67 48.95
CA ALA A 28 31.31 -3.92 48.20
C ALA A 28 29.89 -4.42 47.87
N ASP A 29 28.93 -4.19 48.77
CA ASP A 29 27.51 -4.53 48.59
C ASP A 29 26.85 -3.63 47.52
N GLU A 30 27.11 -2.32 47.57
CA GLU A 30 26.61 -1.36 46.56
C GLU A 30 27.21 -1.61 45.17
N ALA A 31 28.48 -2.03 45.08
CA ALA A 31 29.10 -2.43 43.82
C ALA A 31 28.53 -3.74 43.26
N ALA A 32 28.14 -4.68 44.13
CA ALA A 32 27.48 -5.93 43.74
C ALA A 32 26.05 -5.67 43.23
N ASP A 33 25.30 -4.79 43.90
CA ASP A 33 23.98 -4.36 43.48
C ASP A 33 24.01 -3.61 42.13
N LEU A 34 25.00 -2.72 41.92
CA LEU A 34 25.14 -2.00 40.66
C LEU A 34 25.53 -2.92 39.50
N ALA A 35 26.38 -3.92 39.75
CA ALA A 35 26.74 -4.94 38.77
C ALA A 35 25.53 -5.82 38.40
N ALA A 36 24.74 -6.23 39.39
CA ALA A 36 23.49 -6.96 39.16
C ALA A 36 22.49 -6.12 38.35
N GLN A 37 22.39 -4.82 38.63
CA GLN A 37 21.51 -3.91 37.91
C GLN A 37 21.97 -3.68 36.45
N GLN A 38 23.27 -3.59 36.21
CA GLN A 38 23.86 -3.49 34.87
C GLN A 38 23.66 -4.77 34.05
N GLU A 39 23.80 -5.94 34.67
CA GLU A 39 23.51 -7.23 34.03
C GLU A 39 22.03 -7.36 33.66
N GLN A 40 21.14 -6.93 34.55
CA GLN A 40 19.70 -6.92 34.32
C GLN A 40 19.31 -5.96 33.18
N LEU A 41 19.94 -4.79 33.09
CA LEU A 41 19.77 -3.84 31.98
C LEU A 41 20.32 -4.40 30.65
N ALA A 42 21.46 -5.09 30.67
CA ALA A 42 22.03 -5.71 29.48
C ALA A 42 21.11 -6.83 28.95
N ALA A 43 20.56 -7.65 29.84
CA ALA A 43 19.57 -8.68 29.51
C ALA A 43 18.28 -8.05 28.93
N ALA A 44 17.80 -6.96 29.52
CA ALA A 44 16.62 -6.23 29.04
C ALA A 44 16.85 -5.62 27.64
N ASN A 45 18.01 -5.02 27.40
CA ASN A 45 18.37 -4.45 26.09
C ASN A 45 18.49 -5.53 25.02
N TYR A 46 19.04 -6.70 25.36
CA TYR A 46 19.13 -7.83 24.44
C TYR A 46 17.73 -8.37 24.07
N LEU A 47 16.84 -8.52 25.06
CA LEU A 47 15.44 -8.90 24.84
C LEU A 47 14.70 -7.91 23.93
N LEU A 48 14.88 -6.61 24.16
CA LEU A 48 14.26 -5.58 23.34
C LEU A 48 14.77 -5.63 21.89
N TYR A 49 16.08 -5.83 21.70
CA TYR A 49 16.66 -5.99 20.37
C TYR A 49 16.05 -7.18 19.62
N THR A 50 15.90 -8.33 20.27
CA THR A 50 15.28 -9.51 19.66
C THR A 50 13.81 -9.27 19.28
N GLN A 51 13.03 -8.60 20.14
CA GLN A 51 11.63 -8.29 19.86
C GLN A 51 11.47 -7.35 18.67
N ILE A 52 12.36 -6.36 18.53
CA ILE A 52 12.33 -5.42 17.40
C ILE A 52 12.66 -6.14 16.10
N LEU A 53 13.65 -7.03 16.09
CA LEU A 53 13.99 -7.82 14.92
C LEU A 53 12.81 -8.68 14.47
N GLU A 54 12.18 -9.41 15.39
CA GLU A 54 11.01 -10.24 15.10
C GLU A 54 9.83 -9.41 14.57
N ALA A 55 9.55 -8.27 15.20
CA ALA A 55 8.47 -7.38 14.75
C ALA A 55 8.73 -6.83 13.33
N ASN A 56 9.97 -6.52 12.99
CA ASN A 56 10.36 -6.06 11.65
C ASN A 56 10.22 -7.17 10.60
N GLU A 57 10.60 -8.40 10.93
CA GLU A 57 10.41 -9.56 10.04
C GLU A 57 8.93 -9.84 9.79
N GLN A 58 8.09 -9.78 10.82
CA GLN A 58 6.64 -9.92 10.68
C GLN A 58 6.04 -8.81 9.83
N GLU A 59 6.51 -7.57 10.00
CA GLU A 59 6.05 -6.45 9.19
C GLU A 59 6.46 -6.61 7.73
N LEU A 60 7.69 -7.06 7.45
CA LEU A 60 8.14 -7.36 6.10
C LEU A 60 7.31 -8.47 5.46
N ALA A 61 6.99 -9.53 6.21
CA ALA A 61 6.13 -10.62 5.74
C ALA A 61 4.71 -10.12 5.44
N ARG A 62 4.10 -9.32 6.33
CA ARG A 62 2.79 -8.69 6.10
C ARG A 62 2.79 -7.82 4.85
N GLN A 63 3.84 -7.03 4.62
CA GLN A 63 3.98 -6.20 3.44
C GLN A 63 4.10 -7.04 2.16
N GLN A 64 4.88 -8.11 2.19
CA GLN A 64 5.00 -9.03 1.06
C GLN A 64 3.68 -9.72 0.74
N GLU A 65 2.94 -10.19 1.75
CA GLU A 65 1.61 -10.75 1.58
C GLU A 65 0.62 -9.73 1.02
N ALA A 66 0.62 -8.49 1.52
CA ALA A 66 -0.22 -7.42 1.00
C ALA A 66 0.09 -7.10 -0.48
N VAL A 67 1.37 -7.07 -0.86
CA VAL A 67 1.80 -6.90 -2.25
C VAL A 67 1.37 -8.08 -3.11
N ALA A 68 1.51 -9.31 -2.62
CA ALA A 68 1.08 -10.51 -3.33
C ALA A 68 -0.45 -10.55 -3.51
N GLN A 69 -1.23 -10.21 -2.48
CA GLN A 69 -2.67 -10.09 -2.55
C GLN A 69 -3.11 -8.98 -3.51
N ALA A 70 -2.44 -7.83 -3.50
CA ALA A 70 -2.71 -6.74 -4.45
C ALA A 70 -2.39 -7.16 -5.90
N ALA A 71 -1.29 -7.90 -6.10
CA ALA A 71 -0.94 -8.45 -7.42
C ALA A 71 -1.95 -9.51 -7.88
N GLU A 72 -2.42 -10.39 -6.99
CA GLU A 72 -3.46 -11.37 -7.29
C GLU A 72 -4.80 -10.69 -7.59
N GLN A 73 -5.19 -9.68 -6.83
CA GLN A 73 -6.39 -8.89 -7.10
C GLN A 73 -6.27 -8.13 -8.42
N ALA A 74 -5.10 -7.58 -8.75
CA ALA A 74 -4.83 -6.95 -10.04
C ALA A 74 -4.89 -7.98 -11.19
N ALA A 75 -4.36 -9.19 -10.97
CA ALA A 75 -4.44 -10.28 -11.93
C ALA A 75 -5.88 -10.79 -12.11
N LYS A 76 -6.67 -10.90 -11.04
CA LYS A 76 -8.10 -11.25 -11.11
C LYS A 76 -8.94 -10.13 -11.73
N ALA A 77 -8.61 -8.87 -11.51
CA ALA A 77 -9.23 -7.73 -12.18
C ALA A 77 -8.87 -7.69 -13.68
N ALA A 78 -7.61 -8.01 -14.03
CA ALA A 78 -7.18 -8.18 -15.42
C ALA A 78 -7.79 -9.42 -16.09
N ALA A 79 -8.04 -10.47 -15.28
CA ALA A 79 -8.70 -11.71 -15.67
C ALA A 79 -10.23 -11.65 -15.45
N THR A 80 -10.81 -10.46 -15.21
CA THR A 80 -12.26 -10.30 -15.36
C THR A 80 -12.55 -10.81 -16.77
N PRO A 81 -13.33 -11.89 -16.92
CA PRO A 81 -13.48 -12.50 -18.21
C PRO A 81 -13.98 -11.41 -19.14
N ALA A 82 -13.37 -11.30 -20.33
CA ALA A 82 -14.18 -10.99 -21.50
C ALA A 82 -15.25 -12.08 -21.51
N ALA A 83 -16.35 -11.84 -20.80
CA ALA A 83 -17.47 -12.75 -20.66
C ALA A 83 -18.08 -12.83 -22.03
N SER A 84 -17.54 -13.71 -22.88
CA SER A 84 -17.97 -14.06 -24.22
C SER A 84 -18.76 -12.94 -24.91
N TYR A 85 -18.17 -11.74 -25.01
CA TYR A 85 -18.81 -10.65 -25.72
C TYR A 85 -18.79 -11.03 -27.20
N SER A 86 -19.93 -11.52 -27.68
CA SER A 86 -20.09 -12.06 -29.04
C SER A 86 -21.02 -11.17 -29.84
N TRP A 87 -20.53 -9.97 -30.16
CA TRP A 87 -21.19 -9.11 -31.13
C TRP A 87 -21.10 -9.73 -32.53
N ARG A 88 -22.24 -9.83 -33.20
CA ARG A 88 -22.35 -10.40 -34.56
C ARG A 88 -22.74 -9.36 -35.62
N GLY A 89 -22.91 -8.11 -35.23
CA GLY A 89 -23.23 -7.02 -36.15
C GLY A 89 -21.99 -6.38 -36.75
N PRO A 90 -22.16 -5.25 -37.47
CA PRO A 90 -21.04 -4.50 -38.03
C PRO A 90 -20.05 -4.08 -36.94
N VAL A 91 -18.76 -4.17 -37.25
CA VAL A 91 -17.66 -3.75 -36.38
C VAL A 91 -17.09 -2.44 -36.88
N LEU A 92 -16.86 -1.48 -35.97
CA LEU A 92 -16.28 -0.20 -36.31
C LEU A 92 -14.85 -0.39 -36.82
N THR A 93 -14.55 0.24 -37.95
CA THR A 93 -13.19 0.30 -38.52
C THR A 93 -12.95 1.73 -39.02
N ALA A 94 -11.69 2.08 -39.27
CA ALA A 94 -11.34 3.36 -39.91
C ALA A 94 -12.06 3.56 -41.26
N TYR A 95 -12.27 2.48 -42.02
CA TYR A 95 -12.96 2.55 -43.32
C TYR A 95 -14.46 2.79 -43.18
N HIS A 96 -15.12 2.15 -42.21
CA HIS A 96 -16.58 2.28 -42.05
C HIS A 96 -17.01 3.66 -41.56
N GLY A 97 -16.17 4.40 -40.81
CA GLY A 97 -16.48 5.74 -40.31
C GLY A 97 -17.49 5.76 -39.15
N SER A 98 -18.55 4.95 -39.25
CA SER A 98 -19.55 4.76 -38.21
C SER A 98 -20.26 3.41 -38.36
N VAL A 99 -20.74 2.86 -37.26
CA VAL A 99 -21.59 1.66 -37.23
C VAL A 99 -22.68 1.80 -36.16
N TYR A 100 -23.62 0.86 -36.13
CA TYR A 100 -24.49 0.66 -34.96
C TYR A 100 -24.02 -0.59 -34.24
N GLY A 101 -23.46 -0.41 -33.04
CA GLY A 101 -23.06 -1.49 -32.15
C GLY A 101 -24.14 -1.82 -31.11
N PRO A 102 -23.81 -2.61 -30.08
CA PRO A 102 -24.80 -3.10 -29.10
C PRO A 102 -25.41 -1.99 -28.24
N SER A 103 -24.73 -0.86 -28.08
CA SER A 103 -25.13 0.25 -27.21
C SER A 103 -25.51 1.52 -27.97
N GLY A 104 -25.65 1.44 -29.30
CA GLY A 104 -26.10 2.55 -30.12
C GLY A 104 -25.15 2.84 -31.28
N LYS A 105 -25.19 4.09 -31.75
CA LYS A 105 -24.31 4.55 -32.83
C LYS A 105 -22.88 4.65 -32.31
N GLU A 106 -21.93 4.13 -33.06
CA GLU A 106 -20.51 4.20 -32.78
C GLU A 106 -19.81 4.99 -33.89
N VAL A 107 -18.97 5.92 -33.48
CA VAL A 107 -18.07 6.71 -34.32
C VAL A 107 -16.67 6.67 -33.67
N TYR A 108 -15.70 7.37 -34.25
CA TYR A 108 -14.36 7.40 -33.70
C TYR A 108 -13.68 8.76 -33.74
N TYR A 109 -12.67 8.89 -32.88
CA TYR A 109 -11.80 10.05 -32.81
C TYR A 109 -10.38 9.69 -32.41
N ASN A 110 -9.42 10.40 -32.99
CA ASN A 110 -7.99 10.24 -32.72
C ASN A 110 -7.42 11.46 -32.01
N MET A 111 -7.76 11.60 -30.73
CA MET A 111 -7.22 12.66 -29.86
C MET A 111 -6.09 12.13 -28.97
N ASN A 112 -5.18 13.01 -28.56
CA ASN A 112 -4.20 12.70 -27.52
C ASN A 112 -4.90 12.46 -26.16
N MET A 113 -4.83 11.23 -25.66
CA MET A 113 -5.53 10.80 -24.45
C MET A 113 -4.80 11.16 -23.14
N SER A 114 -3.65 11.84 -23.18
CA SER A 114 -2.87 12.16 -21.96
C SER A 114 -3.69 12.90 -20.89
N GLY A 115 -4.49 13.89 -21.30
CA GLY A 115 -5.38 14.64 -20.42
C GLY A 115 -6.50 13.77 -19.83
N VAL A 116 -7.10 12.91 -20.66
CA VAL A 116 -8.17 11.98 -20.27
C VAL A 116 -7.66 10.92 -19.29
N VAL A 117 -6.52 10.30 -19.59
CA VAL A 117 -5.85 9.32 -18.72
C VAL A 117 -5.48 9.95 -17.38
N SER A 118 -4.98 11.19 -17.39
CA SER A 118 -4.68 11.92 -16.15
C SER A 118 -5.95 12.19 -15.33
N ALA A 119 -7.07 12.50 -15.98
CA ALA A 119 -8.36 12.71 -15.30
C ALA A 119 -8.91 11.41 -14.70
N LEU A 120 -8.84 10.29 -15.43
CA LEU A 120 -9.19 8.95 -14.91
C LEU A 120 -8.40 8.62 -13.65
N ARG A 121 -7.07 8.79 -13.70
CA ARG A 121 -6.18 8.52 -12.56
C ARG A 121 -6.50 9.40 -11.36
N ARG A 122 -6.76 10.70 -11.56
CA ARG A 122 -7.18 11.60 -10.47
C ARG A 122 -8.52 11.20 -9.84
N LYS A 123 -9.37 10.48 -10.58
CA LYS A 123 -10.66 9.96 -10.08
C LYS A 123 -10.53 8.57 -9.43
N GLY A 124 -9.32 8.04 -9.28
CA GLY A 124 -9.06 6.77 -8.59
C GLY A 124 -9.10 5.53 -9.49
N TYR A 125 -9.24 5.69 -10.81
CA TYR A 125 -9.17 4.56 -11.73
C TYR A 125 -7.72 4.17 -11.99
N SER A 126 -7.41 2.88 -11.84
CA SER A 126 -6.11 2.29 -12.13
C SER A 126 -6.13 1.59 -13.48
N GLY A 127 -5.08 1.77 -14.27
CA GLY A 127 -4.98 1.21 -15.61
C GLY A 127 -3.82 1.79 -16.40
N ASN A 128 -3.18 0.95 -17.21
CA ASN A 128 -2.17 1.40 -18.15
C ASN A 128 -2.84 1.87 -19.43
N TYR A 129 -2.35 2.98 -19.98
CA TYR A 129 -2.71 3.39 -21.33
C TYR A 129 -1.87 2.62 -22.34
N TRP A 130 -2.51 2.07 -23.37
CA TRP A 130 -1.84 1.39 -24.48
C TRP A 130 -2.75 1.40 -25.72
N VAL A 131 -2.23 1.00 -26.87
CA VAL A 131 -3.02 0.90 -28.12
C VAL A 131 -3.05 -0.57 -28.52
N ARG A 132 -4.25 -1.11 -28.76
CA ARG A 132 -4.45 -2.49 -29.21
C ARG A 132 -4.10 -2.63 -30.69
N ASN A 133 -3.83 -3.85 -31.15
CA ASN A 133 -3.37 -4.13 -32.52
C ASN A 133 -4.33 -3.65 -33.63
N ASP A 134 -5.61 -3.45 -33.33
CA ASP A 134 -6.64 -2.91 -34.23
C ASP A 134 -6.79 -1.37 -34.15
N GLY A 135 -5.93 -0.71 -33.35
CA GLY A 135 -5.83 0.75 -33.26
C GLY A 135 -6.71 1.39 -32.19
N VAL A 136 -7.49 0.64 -31.40
CA VAL A 136 -8.23 1.25 -30.29
C VAL A 136 -7.29 1.62 -29.14
N LYS A 137 -7.54 2.77 -28.52
CA LYS A 137 -6.83 3.22 -27.32
C LYS A 137 -7.48 2.61 -26.09
N MET A 138 -6.66 2.06 -25.22
CA MET A 138 -7.05 1.23 -24.09
C MET A 138 -6.65 1.88 -22.78
N PHE A 139 -7.45 1.67 -21.74
CA PHE A 139 -7.11 1.93 -20.35
C PHE A 139 -7.33 0.67 -19.52
N GLY A 140 -6.24 0.03 -19.09
CA GLY A 140 -6.31 -1.33 -18.55
C GLY A 140 -6.86 -2.30 -19.61
N SER A 141 -7.87 -3.08 -19.26
CA SER A 141 -8.52 -4.02 -20.18
C SER A 141 -9.67 -3.41 -21.01
N TYR A 142 -9.98 -2.13 -20.81
CA TYR A 142 -11.16 -1.48 -21.41
C TYR A 142 -10.78 -0.51 -22.52
N ILE A 143 -11.59 -0.49 -23.57
CA ILE A 143 -11.51 0.51 -24.63
C ILE A 143 -11.89 1.88 -24.06
N MET A 144 -11.18 2.93 -24.44
CA MET A 144 -11.54 4.29 -24.02
C MET A 144 -12.63 4.86 -24.94
N VAL A 145 -13.69 5.41 -24.36
CA VAL A 145 -14.81 5.98 -25.12
C VAL A 145 -15.29 7.30 -24.52
N ALA A 146 -15.71 8.22 -25.40
CA ALA A 146 -16.46 9.40 -25.03
C ALA A 146 -17.95 9.14 -25.17
N ALA A 147 -18.75 9.61 -24.21
CA ALA A 147 -20.20 9.42 -24.20
C ALA A 147 -20.92 10.58 -23.52
N ASN A 148 -22.26 10.57 -23.60
CA ASN A 148 -23.09 11.43 -22.75
C ASN A 148 -23.15 10.85 -21.32
N TYR A 149 -22.67 11.60 -20.33
CA TYR A 149 -22.65 11.15 -18.93
C TYR A 149 -24.04 10.94 -18.30
N GLY A 150 -25.09 11.55 -18.86
CA GLY A 150 -26.48 11.30 -18.43
C GLY A 150 -27.03 9.95 -18.91
N VAL A 151 -26.45 9.38 -19.97
CA VAL A 151 -26.84 8.05 -20.51
C VAL A 151 -25.86 6.98 -20.06
N HIS A 152 -24.56 7.24 -20.20
CA HIS A 152 -23.47 6.38 -19.78
C HIS A 152 -22.57 7.16 -18.82
N PRO A 153 -22.74 7.00 -17.49
CA PRO A 153 -21.97 7.75 -16.49
C PRO A 153 -20.46 7.60 -16.64
N TYR A 154 -19.71 8.62 -16.24
CA TYR A 154 -18.25 8.57 -16.21
C TYR A 154 -17.75 7.35 -15.42
N GLY A 155 -16.82 6.60 -16.00
CA GLY A 155 -16.22 5.40 -15.45
C GLY A 155 -17.09 4.15 -15.52
N SER A 156 -18.32 4.25 -16.06
CA SER A 156 -19.15 3.06 -16.33
C SER A 156 -18.56 2.24 -17.47
N ILE A 157 -18.87 0.94 -17.46
CA ILE A 157 -18.51 0.02 -18.54
C ILE A 157 -19.69 -0.13 -19.50
N VAL A 158 -19.45 0.12 -20.78
CA VAL A 158 -20.42 0.01 -21.87
C VAL A 158 -19.91 -0.97 -22.92
N GLN A 159 -20.81 -1.68 -23.59
CA GLN A 159 -20.42 -2.58 -24.68
C GLN A 159 -20.31 -1.80 -26.00
N THR A 160 -19.29 -2.10 -26.79
CA THR A 160 -19.10 -1.52 -28.13
C THR A 160 -18.87 -2.63 -29.14
N SER A 161 -19.04 -2.39 -30.44
CA SER A 161 -18.76 -3.38 -31.48
C SER A 161 -17.32 -3.94 -31.44
N LEU A 162 -16.40 -3.25 -30.76
CA LEU A 162 -14.98 -3.60 -30.59
C LEU A 162 -14.66 -4.24 -29.22
N GLY A 163 -15.62 -4.33 -28.31
CA GLY A 163 -15.47 -4.91 -26.97
C GLY A 163 -15.99 -4.01 -25.84
N ALA A 164 -15.70 -4.39 -24.59
CA ALA A 164 -16.06 -3.60 -23.42
C ALA A 164 -15.23 -2.30 -23.34
N ALA A 165 -15.89 -1.18 -23.09
CA ALA A 165 -15.31 0.15 -23.05
C ALA A 165 -15.60 0.84 -21.71
N ILE A 166 -14.65 1.64 -21.23
CA ILE A 166 -14.80 2.52 -20.09
C ILE A 166 -15.13 3.94 -20.59
N VAL A 167 -16.23 4.50 -20.09
CA VAL A 167 -16.58 5.89 -20.37
C VAL A 167 -15.59 6.79 -19.62
N CYS A 168 -14.75 7.51 -20.34
CA CYS A 168 -13.71 8.33 -19.72
C CYS A 168 -13.66 9.76 -20.22
N ASP A 169 -14.46 10.08 -21.23
CA ASP A 169 -14.44 11.36 -21.91
C ASP A 169 -15.87 11.76 -22.34
N THR A 170 -16.03 13.00 -22.76
CA THR A 170 -17.27 13.51 -23.33
C THR A 170 -16.97 14.61 -24.34
N GLY A 171 -17.93 14.92 -25.20
CA GLY A 171 -17.78 15.95 -26.22
C GLY A 171 -19.09 16.67 -26.51
N THR A 172 -19.02 17.71 -27.35
CA THR A 172 -20.22 18.46 -27.76
C THR A 172 -21.23 17.58 -28.50
N PHE A 173 -20.77 16.53 -29.20
CA PHE A 173 -21.64 15.57 -29.89
C PHE A 173 -22.66 14.92 -28.95
N ALA A 174 -22.29 14.72 -27.68
CA ALA A 174 -23.13 14.07 -26.68
C ALA A 174 -24.44 14.83 -26.41
N ARG A 175 -24.48 16.13 -26.71
CA ARG A 175 -25.70 16.95 -26.60
C ARG A 175 -26.70 16.64 -27.70
N SER A 176 -26.23 16.41 -28.92
CA SER A 176 -27.07 16.15 -30.09
C SER A 176 -27.34 14.67 -30.32
N TYR A 177 -26.42 13.80 -29.88
CA TYR A 177 -26.49 12.36 -30.06
C TYR A 177 -26.18 11.66 -28.73
N PRO A 178 -27.11 11.66 -27.76
CA PRO A 178 -26.86 11.20 -26.40
C PRO A 178 -26.58 9.69 -26.28
N ASN A 179 -27.07 8.89 -27.23
CA ASN A 179 -26.81 7.44 -27.32
C ASN A 179 -25.64 7.10 -28.26
N CYS A 180 -24.86 8.09 -28.70
CA CYS A 180 -23.69 7.85 -29.52
C CYS A 180 -22.47 7.61 -28.63
N LEU A 181 -21.62 6.68 -29.05
CA LEU A 181 -20.33 6.40 -28.47
C LEU A 181 -19.25 6.84 -29.46
N ASP A 182 -18.30 7.65 -28.99
CA ASP A 182 -17.16 8.08 -29.80
C ASP A 182 -15.91 7.36 -29.29
N ILE A 183 -15.36 6.44 -30.07
CA ILE A 183 -14.35 5.48 -29.64
C ILE A 183 -12.94 6.04 -29.87
N ALA A 184 -12.15 6.11 -28.79
CA ALA A 184 -10.80 6.68 -28.81
C ALA A 184 -9.77 5.69 -29.36
N THR A 185 -8.96 6.15 -30.32
CA THR A 185 -8.35 5.26 -31.31
C THR A 185 -7.20 5.93 -32.06
N SER A 186 -6.39 5.20 -32.83
CA SER A 186 -5.09 5.67 -33.37
C SER A 186 -4.98 5.85 -34.89
N TRP A 187 -6.01 5.49 -35.65
CA TRP A 187 -6.08 5.70 -37.10
C TRP A 187 -6.78 7.02 -37.50
#